data_AF-A0A660XWM2-F1
#
_entry.id   AF-A0A660XWM2-F1
#
_cell.length_a   1.000
_cell.length_b   1.000
_cell.length_c   1.000
_cell.angle_alpha   90.00
_cell.angle_beta   90.00
_cell.angle_gamma   90.00
#
_symmetry.space_group_name_H-M   'P 1'
#
loop_
_entity.id
_entity.type
_entity.pdbx_description
1 polymer ?
#
loop_
_entity_poly.entity_id
_entity_poly.type
_entity_poly.pdbx_seq_one_letter_code
_entity_poly.pdbx_strand_id
1 'polypeptide(L)'
;MLMTTSEQVAGKRVVRSIGLVWGSVVRTRHIGRDILAGLKNLVGGEVKGYSELLDRARQEAIYRMEEQARRMGANAVIGVRFATSQL
;
A
#
# COMPACT_ATOMS: atom_id res chain seq x y z
N MET A 1 3.51 -3.98 12.86
CA MET A 1 3.24 -2.73 13.60
C MET A 1 1.72 -2.47 13.60
N LEU A 2 1.14 -1.74 14.57
CA LEU A 2 -0.29 -1.37 14.44
C LEU A 2 -0.42 -0.29 13.36
N MET A 3 -1.23 -0.56 12.33
CA MET A 3 -1.54 0.39 11.27
C MET A 3 -3.06 0.47 11.08
N THR A 4 -3.59 1.68 10.95
CA THR A 4 -5.03 1.87 10.71
C THR A 4 -5.29 3.09 9.84
N THR A 5 -6.40 3.04 9.10
CA THR A 5 -6.95 4.20 8.37
C THR A 5 -7.69 5.16 9.30
N SER A 6 -8.06 4.74 10.51
CA SER A 6 -8.68 5.60 11.50
C SER A 6 -7.68 6.60 12.09
N GLU A 7 -8.14 7.80 12.42
CA GLU A 7 -7.36 8.81 13.15
C GLU A 7 -7.21 8.47 14.64
N GLN A 8 -7.99 7.52 15.15
CA GLN A 8 -7.95 7.09 16.56
C GLN A 8 -8.03 5.56 16.68
N VAL A 9 -7.47 5.02 17.76
CA VAL A 9 -7.48 3.58 18.06
C VAL A 9 -8.24 3.38 19.37
N ALA A 10 -9.34 2.62 19.32
CA ALA A 10 -10.15 2.33 20.50
C ALA A 10 -9.30 1.73 21.64
N GLY A 11 -9.49 2.25 22.86
CA GLY A 11 -8.74 1.83 24.04
C GLY A 11 -7.27 2.25 24.06
N LYS A 12 -6.80 3.10 23.13
CA LYS A 12 -5.43 3.63 23.11
C LYS A 12 -5.44 5.16 22.97
N ARG A 13 -4.40 5.81 23.51
CA ARG A 13 -4.19 7.25 23.39
C ARG A 13 -2.84 7.53 22.75
N VAL A 14 -2.80 8.46 21.79
CA VAL A 14 -1.54 8.95 21.21
C VAL A 14 -0.83 9.80 22.26
N VAL A 15 0.40 9.41 22.63
CA VAL A 15 1.21 10.11 23.64
C VAL A 15 2.27 11.02 23.03
N ARG A 16 2.66 10.77 21.78
CA ARG A 16 3.65 11.54 21.02
C ARG A 16 3.40 11.39 19.52
N SER A 17 3.39 12.51 18.80
CA SER A 17 3.45 12.53 17.34
C SER A 17 4.90 12.63 16.87
N ILE A 18 5.31 11.76 15.95
CA ILE A 18 6.73 11.63 15.54
C ILE A 18 6.99 12.30 14.18
N GLY A 19 6.04 12.25 13.25
CA GLY A 19 6.16 12.83 11.92
C GLY A 19 5.46 11.99 10.86
N LEU A 20 5.57 12.42 9.61
CA LEU A 20 5.00 11.73 8.45
C LEU A 20 5.85 10.54 8.04
N VAL A 21 5.19 9.46 7.59
CA VAL A 21 5.80 8.29 6.95
C VAL A 21 5.09 7.98 5.64
N TRP A 22 5.79 7.34 4.72
CA TRP A 22 5.25 6.95 3.42
C TRP A 22 5.90 5.66 2.91
N GLY A 23 5.21 5.02 1.98
CA GLY A 23 5.73 3.88 1.23
C GLY A 23 5.23 3.94 -0.19
N SER A 24 6.12 3.77 -1.15
CA SER A 24 5.80 3.89 -2.58
C SER A 24 6.46 2.78 -3.36
N VAL A 25 5.77 2.30 -4.39
CA VAL A 25 6.21 1.24 -5.29
C VAL A 25 5.85 1.67 -6.71
N VAL A 26 6.81 1.58 -7.62
CA VAL A 26 6.61 1.85 -9.05
C VAL A 26 6.68 0.53 -9.79
N ARG A 27 5.69 0.26 -10.64
CA ARG A 27 5.65 -0.92 -11.52
C ARG A 27 5.65 -0.46 -12.97
N THR A 28 6.35 -1.19 -13.84
CA THR A 28 6.50 -0.82 -15.25
C THR A 28 5.28 -1.22 -16.07
N ARG A 29 5.02 -0.49 -17.17
CA ARG A 29 3.94 -0.79 -18.12
C ARG A 29 4.06 -2.17 -18.77
N HIS A 30 5.28 -2.69 -18.91
CA HIS A 30 5.54 -4.01 -19.51
C HIS A 30 4.86 -5.14 -18.75
N ILE A 31 4.93 -5.12 -17.41
CA ILE A 31 4.27 -6.12 -16.57
C ILE A 31 2.74 -6.10 -16.78
N GLY A 32 2.15 -4.92 -16.96
CA GLY A 32 0.73 -4.79 -17.27
C GLY A 32 0.37 -5.33 -18.67
N ARG A 33 1.23 -5.09 -19.67
CA ARG A 33 1.05 -5.59 -21.05
C ARG A 33 1.08 -7.12 -21.10
N ASP A 34 2.00 -7.74 -20.37
CA ASP A 34 2.15 -9.20 -20.34
C ASP A 34 0.90 -9.87 -19.74
N ILE A 35 0.33 -9.27 -18.70
CA ILE A 35 -0.90 -9.74 -18.06
C ILE A 35 -2.11 -9.56 -18.99
N LEU A 36 -2.22 -8.41 -19.66
CA LEU A 36 -3.28 -8.16 -20.63
C LEU A 36 -3.20 -9.10 -21.84
N ALA A 37 -1.99 -9.47 -22.28
CA ALA A 37 -1.80 -10.43 -23.37
C ALA A 37 -2.32 -11.83 -23.01
N GLY A 38 -2.15 -12.26 -21.76
CA GLY A 38 -2.66 -13.55 -21.26
C GLY A 38 -4.17 -13.58 -20.99
N LEU A 39 -4.83 -12.43 -20.90
CA LEU A 39 -6.24 -12.29 -20.51
C LEU A 39 -7.15 -11.80 -21.65
N LYS A 40 -6.68 -11.84 -22.91
CA LYS A 40 -7.40 -11.38 -24.11
C LYS A 40 -8.83 -11.92 -24.28
N ASN A 41 -9.21 -12.99 -23.57
CA ASN A 41 -10.54 -13.61 -23.64
C ASN A 41 -11.48 -13.25 -22.46
N LEU A 42 -11.06 -12.43 -21.49
CA LEU A 42 -11.93 -12.04 -20.37
C LEU A 42 -12.78 -10.81 -20.73
N VAL A 43 -14.06 -11.08 -20.98
CA VAL A 43 -15.11 -10.05 -21.16
C VAL A 43 -15.67 -9.70 -19.78
N GLY A 44 -15.37 -8.49 -19.29
CA GLY A 44 -16.02 -7.88 -18.12
C GLY A 44 -15.77 -8.60 -16.79
N GLY A 45 -14.75 -8.17 -16.04
CA GLY A 45 -14.46 -8.70 -14.71
C GLY A 45 -13.12 -8.21 -14.15
N GLU A 46 -12.81 -8.65 -12.93
CA GLU A 46 -11.51 -8.40 -12.31
C GLU A 46 -10.38 -9.06 -13.12
N VAL A 47 -9.40 -8.25 -13.52
CA VAL A 47 -8.19 -8.72 -14.20
C VAL A 47 -7.26 -9.32 -13.13
N LYS A 48 -7.44 -10.61 -12.81
CA LYS A 48 -6.73 -11.29 -11.70
C LYS A 48 -5.24 -10.96 -11.60
N GLY A 49 -4.51 -11.02 -12.72
CA GLY A 49 -3.08 -10.68 -12.72
C GLY A 49 -2.82 -9.22 -12.32
N TYR A 50 -3.65 -8.28 -12.75
CA TYR A 50 -3.52 -6.87 -12.38
C TYR A 50 -3.84 -6.65 -10.89
N SER A 51 -4.85 -7.34 -10.37
CA SER A 51 -5.16 -7.33 -8.94
C SER A 51 -4.03 -7.90 -8.09
N GLU A 52 -3.43 -9.02 -8.50
CA GLU A 52 -2.27 -9.59 -7.82
C GLU A 52 -1.08 -8.61 -7.82
N LEU A 53 -0.84 -7.91 -8.92
CA LEU A 53 0.20 -6.87 -8.97
C LEU A 53 -0.08 -5.73 -8.01
N LEU A 54 -1.31 -5.22 -7.99
CA LEU A 54 -1.71 -4.14 -7.10
C LEU A 54 -1.59 -4.56 -5.64
N ASP A 55 -1.99 -5.79 -5.31
CA ASP A 55 -1.87 -6.32 -3.96
C ASP A 55 -0.40 -6.40 -3.52
N ARG A 56 0.47 -7.00 -4.35
CA ARG A 56 1.92 -7.04 -4.10
C ARG A 56 2.52 -5.64 -3.95
N ALA A 57 2.11 -4.69 -4.79
CA ALA A 57 2.57 -3.30 -4.69
C ALA A 57 2.13 -2.63 -3.38
N ARG A 58 0.89 -2.88 -2.93
CA ARG A 58 0.39 -2.37 -1.64
C ARG A 58 1.14 -2.99 -0.47
N GLN A 59 1.36 -4.30 -0.48
CA GLN A 59 2.12 -4.98 0.58
C GLN A 59 3.54 -4.42 0.70
N GLU A 60 4.23 -4.25 -0.42
CA GLU A 60 5.59 -3.67 -0.43
C GLU A 60 5.59 -2.20 0.01
N ALA A 61 4.58 -1.40 -0.36
CA ALA A 61 4.41 -0.03 0.12
C ALA A 61 4.17 0.01 1.65
N ILE A 62 3.31 -0.86 2.18
CA ILE A 62 3.06 -0.99 3.63
C ILE A 62 4.35 -1.33 4.36
N TYR A 63 5.12 -2.31 3.86
CA TYR A 63 6.38 -2.72 4.46
C TYR A 63 7.37 -1.55 4.56
N ARG A 64 7.55 -0.78 3.49
CA ARG A 64 8.42 0.41 3.47
C ARG A 64 7.97 1.48 4.45
N MET A 65 6.66 1.72 4.54
CA MET A 65 6.08 2.67 5.50
C MET A 65 6.31 2.21 6.94
N GLU A 66 6.13 0.92 7.22
CA GLU A 66 6.41 0.32 8.54
C GLU A 66 7.89 0.44 8.91
N GLU A 67 8.81 0.11 8.00
CA GLU A 67 10.25 0.27 8.23
C GLU A 67 10.63 1.71 8.56
N GLN A 68 10.11 2.68 7.80
CA GLN A 68 10.34 4.10 8.06
C GLN A 68 9.82 4.49 9.46
N ALA A 69 8.60 4.08 9.80
CA ALA A 69 8.02 4.33 11.11
C ALA A 69 8.87 3.72 12.25
N ARG A 70 9.36 2.49 12.08
CA ARG A 70 10.25 1.83 13.06
C ARG A 70 11.56 2.58 13.24
N ARG A 71 12.19 3.05 12.15
CA ARG A 71 13.44 3.84 12.20
C ARG A 71 13.26 5.15 12.97
N MET A 72 12.06 5.73 12.94
CA MET A 72 11.71 6.93 13.71
C MET A 72 11.30 6.63 15.17
N GLY A 73 11.30 5.36 15.58
CA GLY A 73 10.89 4.93 16.92
C GLY A 73 9.38 4.93 17.15
N ALA A 74 8.57 4.90 16.09
CA ALA A 74 7.12 4.75 16.19
C ALA A 74 6.75 3.29 16.46
N ASN A 75 5.64 3.09 17.19
CA ASN A 75 5.04 1.78 17.44
C ASN A 75 3.68 1.59 16.75
N ALA A 76 3.16 2.66 16.12
CA ALA A 76 1.92 2.64 15.34
C ALA A 76 1.94 3.71 14.24
N VAL A 77 1.17 3.48 13.17
CA VAL A 77 0.81 4.48 12.16
C VAL A 77 -0.71 4.56 12.11
N ILE A 78 -1.26 5.76 12.28
CA ILE A 78 -2.71 6.04 12.24
C ILE A 78 -3.01 6.96 11.05
N GLY A 79 -4.26 7.01 10.60
CA GLY A 79 -4.64 7.87 9.47
C GLY A 79 -4.02 7.43 8.13
N VAL A 80 -3.69 6.14 7.95
CA VAL A 80 -3.07 5.63 6.71
C VAL A 80 -4.00 5.87 5.51
N ARG A 81 -3.44 6.31 4.37
CA ARG A 81 -4.13 6.49 3.10
C ARG A 81 -3.31 5.85 1.97
N PHE A 82 -4.00 5.21 1.02
CA PHE A 82 -3.39 4.73 -0.21
C PHE A 82 -3.77 5.65 -1.36
N ALA A 83 -2.77 5.97 -2.18
CA ALA A 83 -2.97 6.64 -3.46
C ALA A 83 -2.25 5.84 -4.55
N THR A 84 -2.92 5.62 -5.67
CA THR A 84 -2.34 5.04 -6.87
C THR A 84 -2.40 6.10 -7.96
N SER A 85 -1.27 6.36 -8.62
CA SER A 85 -1.20 7.27 -9.75
C SER A 85 -0.65 6.54 -10.98
N GLN A 86 -1.15 6.89 -12.15
CA GLN A 86 -0.57 6.47 -13.42
C GLN A 86 0.41 7.56 -13.86
N LEU A 87 1.71 7.22 -13.88
CA LEU A 87 2.76 8.00 -14.53
C LEU A 87 2.90 7.59 -16.01
#